data_AF-A0AB33K8E1-F1
#
_entry.id   AF-A0AB33K8E1-F1
#
_cell.length_a   1.000
_cell.length_b   1.000
_cell.length_c   1.000
_cell.angle_alpha   90.00
_cell.angle_beta   90.00
_cell.angle_gamma   90.00
#
_symmetry.space_group_name_H-M   'P 1'
#
loop_
_entity.id
_entity.type
_entity.pdbx_description
1 polymer ?
#
loop_
_entity_poly.entity_id
_entity_poly.type
_entity_poly.pdbx_seq_one_letter_code
_entity_poly.pdbx_strand_id
1 'polypeptide(L)'
;MTAAPVRWLRAWTAYRRIGPLWAALHRAVPEIALSTPAAPLRPAFPLGAEFALYRRIIEIHDGRLALRPYVHPGVHSWAVATAGRPGEGGNAAARAEAACIAAALAAAEAGLPYRAGPPVPYTAHEVQASIEAETAWLIDVTEAFTRSTRAAGLGARRPGVQHAAPWPPVIRHC
;
A
#
# COMPACT_ATOMS: atom_id res chain seq x y z
N MET A 1 -27.29 3.55 24.21
CA MET A 1 -27.12 2.23 23.55
C MET A 1 -27.06 2.35 22.01
N THR A 2 -26.23 3.24 21.45
CA THR A 2 -26.14 3.49 19.98
C THR A 2 -24.73 3.34 19.40
N ALA A 3 -23.74 2.94 20.20
CA ALA A 3 -22.33 2.89 19.80
C ALA A 3 -21.98 1.72 18.85
N ALA A 4 -22.66 0.57 19.01
CA ALA A 4 -22.41 -0.63 18.20
C ALA A 4 -22.65 -0.45 16.68
N PRO A 5 -23.76 0.17 16.20
CA PRO A 5 -23.97 0.40 14.77
C PRO A 5 -22.97 1.41 14.18
N VAL A 6 -22.59 2.44 14.95
CA VAL A 6 -21.59 3.44 14.50
C VAL A 6 -20.21 2.80 14.36
N ARG A 7 -19.79 1.98 15.34
CA ARG A 7 -18.53 1.23 15.28
C ARG A 7 -18.47 0.28 14.10
N TRP A 8 -19.53 -0.51 13.90
CA TRP A 8 -19.65 -1.40 12.75
C TRP A 8 -19.52 -0.64 11.43
N LEU A 9 -20.25 0.47 11.27
CA LEU A 9 -20.22 1.26 10.05
C LEU A 9 -18.83 1.84 9.79
N ARG A 10 -18.15 2.34 10.83
CA ARG A 10 -16.77 2.84 10.74
C ARG A 10 -15.80 1.73 10.30
N ALA A 11 -15.86 0.57 10.94
CA ALA A 11 -15.02 -0.58 10.61
C ALA A 11 -15.26 -1.06 9.17
N TRP A 12 -16.53 -1.19 8.77
CA TRP A 12 -16.90 -1.58 7.42
C TRP A 12 -16.43 -0.56 6.37
N THR A 13 -16.60 0.73 6.65
CA THR A 13 -16.14 1.80 5.75
C THR A 13 -14.62 1.78 5.60
N ALA A 14 -13.88 1.64 6.70
CA ALA A 14 -12.43 1.52 6.68
C ALA A 14 -11.96 0.30 5.90
N TYR A 15 -12.56 -0.87 6.15
CA TYR A 15 -12.29 -2.12 5.42
C TYR A 15 -12.47 -1.93 3.91
N ARG A 16 -13.54 -1.25 3.48
CA ARG A 16 -13.77 -0.92 2.06
C ARG A 16 -12.75 0.07 1.51
N ARG A 17 -12.34 1.08 2.30
CA ARG A 17 -11.39 2.12 1.87
C ARG A 17 -9.97 1.60 1.65
N ILE A 18 -9.50 0.65 2.45
CA ILE A 18 -8.16 0.02 2.28
C ILE A 18 -8.17 -1.13 1.25
N GLY A 19 -9.36 -1.55 0.81
CA GLY A 19 -9.56 -2.66 -0.12
C GLY A 19 -8.77 -2.56 -1.45
N PRO A 20 -8.68 -1.39 -2.12
CA PRO A 20 -7.92 -1.25 -3.36
C PRO A 20 -6.42 -1.58 -3.21
N LEU A 21 -5.80 -1.13 -2.11
CA LEU A 21 -4.39 -1.41 -1.84
C LEU A 21 -4.18 -2.92 -1.60
N TRP A 22 -5.01 -3.52 -0.73
CA TRP A 22 -4.97 -4.97 -0.51
C TRP A 22 -5.16 -5.75 -1.81
N ALA A 23 -6.08 -5.35 -2.68
CA ALA A 23 -6.36 -6.08 -3.92
C ALA A 23 -5.17 -6.04 -4.88
N ALA A 24 -4.39 -4.97 -4.87
CA ALA A 24 -3.14 -4.89 -5.64
C ALA A 24 -2.07 -5.83 -5.05
N LEU A 25 -1.89 -5.82 -3.72
CA LEU A 25 -0.95 -6.69 -3.02
C LEU A 25 -1.29 -8.17 -3.21
N HIS A 26 -2.56 -8.54 -3.01
CA HIS A 26 -3.04 -9.92 -3.16
C HIS A 26 -2.91 -10.45 -4.59
N ARG A 27 -3.02 -9.57 -5.60
CA ARG A 27 -2.78 -9.98 -6.99
C ARG A 27 -1.32 -10.36 -7.24
N ALA A 28 -0.39 -9.62 -6.62
CA ALA A 28 1.04 -9.88 -6.76
C ALA A 28 1.53 -11.03 -5.86
N VAL A 29 0.93 -11.18 -4.67
CA VAL A 29 1.29 -12.20 -3.68
C VAL A 29 0.00 -12.82 -3.11
N PRO A 30 -0.58 -13.83 -3.79
CA PRO A 30 -1.83 -14.45 -3.33
C PRO A 30 -1.75 -15.07 -1.93
N GLU A 31 -0.55 -15.48 -1.49
CA GLU A 31 -0.28 -16.13 -0.22
C GLU A 31 -0.53 -15.23 1.00
N ILE A 32 -0.66 -13.91 0.81
CA ILE A 32 -0.98 -12.98 1.91
C ILE A 32 -2.42 -13.14 2.39
N ALA A 33 -3.31 -13.72 1.58
CA ALA A 33 -4.66 -14.00 2.03
C ALA A 33 -4.60 -15.12 3.06
N LEU A 34 -4.81 -14.76 4.32
CA LEU A 34 -4.98 -15.75 5.37
C LEU A 34 -6.17 -16.63 4.94
N SER A 35 -6.06 -17.96 5.07
CA SER A 35 -7.20 -18.84 4.79
C SER A 35 -8.05 -18.96 6.05
N THR A 36 -9.37 -18.78 5.95
CA THR A 36 -10.27 -19.04 7.08
C THR A 36 -11.09 -20.29 6.80
N PRO A 37 -11.13 -21.27 7.73
CA PRO A 37 -12.12 -22.33 7.65
C PRO A 37 -13.50 -21.69 7.66
N ALA A 38 -14.35 -22.11 6.71
CA ALA A 38 -15.59 -21.49 6.27
C ALA A 38 -16.71 -21.37 7.33
N ALA A 39 -16.46 -20.76 8.49
CA ALA A 39 -17.52 -20.10 9.21
C ALA A 39 -17.82 -18.80 8.45
N PRO A 40 -19.03 -18.60 7.91
CA PRO A 40 -19.37 -17.35 7.26
C PRO A 40 -19.40 -16.31 8.37
N LEU A 41 -18.29 -15.60 8.56
CA LEU A 41 -18.27 -14.31 9.22
C LEU A 41 -19.15 -13.40 8.36
N ARG A 42 -20.48 -13.51 8.53
CA ARG A 42 -21.43 -12.61 7.90
C ARG A 42 -20.98 -11.22 8.36
N PRO A 43 -20.58 -10.33 7.45
CA PRO A 43 -20.20 -8.96 7.82
C PRO A 43 -21.32 -8.21 8.54
N ALA A 44 -22.54 -8.78 8.57
CA ALA A 44 -23.72 -8.28 9.24
C ALA A 44 -23.66 -8.25 10.78
N PHE A 45 -22.66 -8.87 11.44
CA PHE A 45 -22.50 -8.75 12.90
C PHE A 45 -21.43 -7.68 13.25
N PRO A 46 -21.65 -6.82 14.28
CA PRO A 46 -20.71 -5.75 14.65
C PRO A 46 -19.26 -6.21 14.85
N LEU A 47 -19.07 -7.36 15.50
CA LEU A 47 -17.75 -7.99 15.71
C LEU A 47 -17.10 -8.50 14.42
N GLY A 48 -17.90 -8.86 13.41
CA GLY A 48 -17.41 -9.38 12.13
C GLY A 48 -16.72 -8.32 11.27
N ALA A 49 -17.21 -7.08 11.29
CA ALA A 49 -16.59 -5.98 10.52
C ALA A 49 -15.25 -5.53 11.13
N GLU A 50 -15.17 -5.45 12.47
CA GLU A 50 -13.92 -5.10 13.16
C GLU A 50 -12.87 -6.19 12.97
N PHE A 51 -13.25 -7.47 13.08
CA PHE A 51 -12.36 -8.60 12.81
C PHE A 51 -11.89 -8.63 11.34
N ALA A 52 -12.80 -8.40 10.39
CA ALA A 52 -12.45 -8.33 8.97
C ALA A 52 -11.48 -7.17 8.67
N LEU A 53 -11.66 -6.02 9.31
CA LEU A 53 -10.74 -4.89 9.23
C LEU A 53 -9.36 -5.25 9.80
N TYR A 54 -9.31 -5.78 11.03
CA TYR A 54 -8.06 -6.18 11.68
C TYR A 54 -7.25 -7.15 10.82
N ARG A 55 -7.90 -8.18 10.29
CA ARG A 55 -7.27 -9.12 9.38
C ARG A 55 -6.76 -8.45 8.11
N ARG A 56 -7.57 -7.59 7.50
CA ARG A 56 -7.19 -6.87 6.28
C ARG A 56 -5.92 -6.04 6.48
N ILE A 57 -5.74 -5.44 7.66
CA ILE A 57 -4.54 -4.71 8.04
C ILE A 57 -3.33 -5.66 8.06
N ILE A 58 -3.43 -6.81 8.75
CA ILE A 58 -2.36 -7.82 8.78
C ILE A 58 -1.96 -8.26 7.37
N GLU A 59 -2.94 -8.63 6.54
CA GLU A 59 -2.67 -9.10 5.17
C GLU A 59 -1.97 -8.01 4.32
N ILE A 60 -2.26 -6.73 4.54
CA ILE A 60 -1.54 -5.62 3.90
C ILE A 60 -0.09 -5.54 4.39
N HIS A 61 0.16 -5.71 5.70
CA HIS A 61 1.52 -5.75 6.23
C HIS A 61 2.31 -6.93 5.69
N ASP A 62 1.70 -8.11 5.60
CA ASP A 62 2.31 -9.30 5.02
C ASP A 62 2.67 -9.08 3.55
N GLY A 63 1.79 -8.44 2.77
CA GLY A 63 2.10 -8.04 1.39
C GLY A 63 3.27 -7.05 1.30
N ARG A 64 3.31 -6.05 2.17
CA ARG A 64 4.45 -5.11 2.23
C ARG A 64 5.76 -5.83 2.58
N LEU A 65 5.71 -6.79 3.50
CA LEU A 65 6.85 -7.61 3.88
C LEU A 65 7.32 -8.50 2.72
N ALA A 66 6.39 -9.16 2.03
CA ALA A 66 6.67 -10.02 0.88
C ALA A 66 7.26 -9.25 -0.31
N LEU A 67 6.91 -7.97 -0.47
CA LEU A 67 7.43 -7.11 -1.53
C LEU A 67 8.82 -6.52 -1.26
N ARG A 68 9.37 -6.65 -0.04
CA ARG A 68 10.70 -6.10 0.30
C ARG A 68 11.82 -6.48 -0.67
N PRO A 69 11.91 -7.71 -1.23
CA PRO A 69 12.92 -8.06 -2.22
C PRO A 69 12.83 -7.25 -3.51
N TYR A 70 11.72 -6.57 -3.78
CA TYR A 70 11.48 -5.75 -4.97
C TYR A 70 11.62 -4.24 -4.71
N VAL A 71 11.93 -3.84 -3.47
CA VAL A 71 12.13 -2.43 -3.11
C VAL A 71 13.62 -2.09 -3.23
N HIS A 72 13.98 -1.27 -4.22
CA HIS A 72 15.32 -0.69 -4.27
C HIS A 72 15.47 0.37 -3.14
N PRO A 73 16.55 0.38 -2.34
CA PRO A 73 16.69 1.31 -1.20
C PRO A 73 16.55 2.79 -1.56
N GLY A 74 17.03 3.18 -2.76
CA GLY A 74 16.89 4.54 -3.27
C GLY A 74 15.45 4.96 -3.62
N VAL A 75 14.53 4.01 -3.81
CA VAL A 75 13.12 4.34 -4.12
C VAL A 75 12.48 5.05 -2.94
N HIS A 76 12.81 4.66 -1.70
CA HIS A 76 12.26 5.32 -0.52
C HIS A 76 12.73 6.77 -0.41
N SER A 77 14.02 7.04 -0.53
CA SER A 77 14.56 8.41 -0.44
C SER A 77 14.04 9.30 -1.57
N TRP A 78 13.93 8.79 -2.79
CA TRP A 78 13.30 9.52 -3.89
C TRP A 78 11.81 9.73 -3.69
N ALA A 79 11.08 8.74 -3.19
CA ALA A 79 9.67 8.86 -2.90
C ALA A 79 9.41 9.92 -1.83
N VAL A 80 10.23 9.97 -0.78
CA VAL A 80 10.17 11.04 0.24
C VAL A 80 10.48 12.40 -0.37
N ALA A 81 11.56 12.52 -1.17
CA ALA A 81 11.95 13.78 -1.79
C ALA A 81 10.90 14.32 -2.77
N THR A 82 10.20 13.43 -3.48
CA THR A 82 9.16 13.80 -4.46
C THR A 82 7.79 13.99 -3.82
N ALA A 83 7.49 13.30 -2.73
CA ALA A 83 6.28 13.52 -1.95
C ALA A 83 6.29 14.87 -1.21
N GLY A 84 7.40 15.59 -1.10
CA GLY A 84 7.42 16.92 -0.48
C GLY A 84 6.93 18.08 -1.35
N ARG A 85 6.51 17.85 -2.60
CA ARG A 85 6.33 18.95 -3.58
C ARG A 85 5.22 19.94 -3.18
N PRO A 86 5.49 21.27 -3.22
CA PRO A 86 4.48 22.29 -2.93
C PRO A 86 3.24 22.15 -3.81
N GLY A 87 2.05 22.26 -3.21
CA GLY A 87 0.76 22.13 -3.90
C GLY A 87 0.20 20.70 -3.98
N GLU A 88 1.00 19.68 -3.65
CA GLU A 88 0.49 18.31 -3.49
C GLU A 88 -0.08 18.14 -2.08
N GLY A 89 -1.38 18.41 -1.93
CA GLY A 89 -2.09 18.23 -0.66
C GLY A 89 -2.12 16.77 -0.17
N GLY A 90 -2.21 16.59 1.16
CA GLY A 90 -2.28 15.30 1.83
C GLY A 90 -0.97 14.88 2.51
N ASN A 91 -1.02 13.74 3.21
CA ASN A 91 0.09 13.21 3.99
C ASN A 91 1.28 12.81 3.07
N ALA A 92 2.40 13.52 3.18
CA ALA A 92 3.59 13.30 2.35
C ALA A 92 4.23 11.92 2.60
N ALA A 93 4.25 11.46 3.86
CA ALA A 93 4.79 10.15 4.18
C ALA A 93 3.93 9.04 3.58
N ALA A 94 2.60 9.18 3.61
CA ALA A 94 1.69 8.22 2.98
C ALA A 94 1.85 8.18 1.45
N ARG A 95 2.12 9.33 0.82
CA ARG A 95 2.45 9.40 -0.62
C ARG A 95 3.77 8.71 -0.95
N ALA A 96 4.79 8.90 -0.12
CA ALA A 96 6.07 8.23 -0.29
C ALA A 96 5.92 6.71 -0.17
N GLU A 97 5.19 6.22 0.84
CA GLU A 97 4.88 4.80 1.02
C GLU A 97 4.10 4.23 -0.17
N ALA A 98 3.06 4.94 -0.63
CA ALA A 98 2.28 4.52 -1.79
C ALA A 98 3.12 4.40 -3.07
N ALA A 99 4.06 5.34 -3.29
CA ALA A 99 4.98 5.28 -4.41
C ALA A 99 5.96 4.10 -4.30
N CYS A 100 6.45 3.79 -3.10
CA CYS A 100 7.29 2.62 -2.84
C CYS A 100 6.54 1.32 -3.15
N ILE A 101 5.30 1.18 -2.66
CA ILE A 101 4.47 -0.01 -2.92
C ILE A 101 4.19 -0.16 -4.42
N ALA A 102 3.84 0.93 -5.12
CA ALA A 102 3.60 0.89 -6.57
C ALA A 102 4.85 0.46 -7.36
N ALA A 103 6.02 0.98 -7.00
CA ALA A 103 7.29 0.60 -7.64
C ALA A 103 7.64 -0.88 -7.38
N ALA A 104 7.44 -1.35 -6.14
CA ALA A 104 7.70 -2.73 -5.78
C ALA A 104 6.77 -3.71 -6.51
N LEU A 105 5.48 -3.36 -6.64
CA LEU A 105 4.52 -4.13 -7.42
C LEU A 105 4.92 -4.21 -8.90
N ALA A 106 5.33 -3.10 -9.51
CA ALA A 106 5.79 -3.09 -10.90
C ALA A 106 7.07 -3.92 -11.10
N ALA A 107 8.01 -3.87 -10.15
CA ALA A 107 9.22 -4.69 -10.18
C ALA A 107 8.92 -6.19 -9.99
N ALA A 108 7.95 -6.52 -9.12
CA ALA A 108 7.47 -7.90 -8.93
C ALA A 108 6.80 -8.44 -10.20
N GLU A 109 5.92 -7.67 -10.84
CA GLU A 109 5.29 -8.03 -12.11
C GLU A 109 6.31 -8.24 -13.24
N ALA A 110 7.40 -7.47 -13.23
CA ALA A 110 8.50 -7.61 -14.19
C ALA A 110 9.47 -8.76 -13.85
N GLY A 111 9.32 -9.44 -12.70
CA GLY A 111 10.25 -10.46 -12.24
C GLY A 111 11.66 -9.93 -11.96
N LEU A 112 11.77 -8.66 -11.57
CA LEU A 112 13.03 -7.95 -11.32
C LEU A 112 13.23 -7.72 -9.82
N PRO A 113 13.58 -8.75 -9.03
CA PRO A 113 13.95 -8.53 -7.64
C PRO A 113 15.20 -7.65 -7.58
N TYR A 114 15.26 -6.78 -6.59
CA TYR A 114 16.48 -6.07 -6.26
C TYR A 114 17.51 -7.08 -5.73
N ARG A 115 18.45 -7.49 -6.59
CA ARG A 115 19.63 -8.24 -6.18
C ARG A 115 20.61 -7.27 -5.52
N ALA A 116 20.85 -7.50 -4.23
CA ALA A 116 21.51 -6.57 -3.32
C ALA A 116 22.87 -6.02 -3.81
N GLY A 117 23.01 -4.69 -3.80
CA GLY A 117 24.23 -4.02 -3.34
C GLY A 117 24.30 -3.99 -1.80
N PRO A 118 25.32 -3.37 -1.17
CA PRO A 118 25.53 -3.43 0.28
C PRO A 118 24.27 -3.05 1.08
N PRO A 119 24.05 -3.67 2.26
CA PRO A 119 22.81 -3.50 3.01
C PRO A 119 22.61 -2.03 3.39
N VAL A 120 21.54 -1.44 2.87
CA VAL A 120 21.06 -0.12 3.27
C VAL A 120 19.93 -0.33 4.28
N PRO A 121 19.87 0.43 5.40
CA PRO A 121 18.80 0.29 6.37
C PRO A 121 17.45 0.63 5.70
N TYR A 122 16.64 -0.39 5.42
CA TYR A 122 15.21 -0.19 5.13
C TYR A 122 14.51 0.05 6.46
N THR A 123 14.27 1.31 6.82
CA THR A 123 13.34 1.64 7.90
C THR A 123 11.93 1.45 7.37
N ALA A 124 11.38 0.25 7.58
CA ALA A 124 9.94 0.06 7.43
C ALA A 124 9.22 1.08 8.33
N HIS A 125 8.05 1.54 7.91
CA HIS A 125 7.16 2.27 8.81
C HIS A 125 6.94 1.41 10.08
N GLU A 126 7.25 1.97 11.26
CA GLU A 126 6.89 1.34 12.53
C GLU A 126 5.36 1.24 12.59
N VAL A 127 4.87 0.03 12.88
CA VAL A 127 3.43 -0.21 13.09
C VAL A 127 2.93 0.79 14.13
N GLN A 128 1.88 1.54 13.79
CA GLN A 128 1.37 2.58 14.68
C GLN A 128 0.89 2.00 16.01
N ALA A 129 0.94 2.81 17.08
CA ALA A 129 0.64 2.37 18.45
C ALA A 129 -0.81 1.88 18.67
N SER A 130 -1.74 2.16 17.73
CA SER A 130 -3.12 1.66 17.79
C SER A 130 -3.66 1.23 16.42
N ILE A 131 -4.65 0.33 16.45
CA ILE A 131 -5.35 -0.12 15.24
C ILE A 131 -6.06 1.04 14.53
N GLU A 132 -6.60 2.01 15.27
CA GLU A 132 -7.23 3.19 14.70
C GLU A 132 -6.21 4.07 13.94
N ALA A 133 -5.02 4.25 14.53
CA ALA A 133 -3.94 5.02 13.90
C ALA A 133 -3.41 4.31 12.66
N GLU A 134 -3.18 2.99 12.74
CA GLU A 134 -2.76 2.18 11.58
C GLU A 134 -3.83 2.19 10.49
N THR A 135 -5.10 2.11 10.85
CA THR A 135 -6.23 2.20 9.90
C THR A 135 -6.23 3.55 9.18
N ALA A 136 -6.09 4.66 9.92
CA ALA A 136 -6.06 5.99 9.34
C ALA A 136 -4.87 6.17 8.39
N TRP A 137 -3.69 5.69 8.80
CA TRP A 137 -2.49 5.67 7.98
C TRP A 137 -2.68 4.87 6.69
N LEU A 138 -3.19 3.63 6.76
CA LEU A 138 -3.42 2.78 5.59
C LEU A 138 -4.48 3.35 4.64
N ILE A 139 -5.46 4.10 5.17
CA ILE A 139 -6.40 4.86 4.36
C ILE A 139 -5.67 5.94 3.55
N ASP A 140 -4.82 6.76 4.17
CA ASP A 140 -4.05 7.79 3.47
C ASP A 140 -3.14 7.18 2.39
N VAL A 141 -2.47 6.06 2.71
CA VAL A 141 -1.62 5.32 1.76
C VAL A 141 -2.46 4.79 0.60
N THR A 142 -3.64 4.22 0.88
CA THR A 142 -4.51 3.67 -0.17
C THR A 142 -5.04 4.77 -1.10
N GLU A 143 -5.38 5.95 -0.56
CA GLU A 143 -5.81 7.09 -1.36
C GLU A 143 -4.70 7.62 -2.26
N ALA A 144 -3.50 7.78 -1.72
CA ALA A 144 -2.32 8.17 -2.49
C ALA A 144 -2.00 7.16 -3.60
N PHE A 145 -2.03 5.86 -3.27
CA PHE A 145 -1.81 4.76 -4.21
C PHE A 145 -2.85 4.72 -5.33
N THR A 146 -4.13 4.90 -4.99
CA THR A 146 -5.20 4.89 -5.98
C THR A 146 -5.13 6.13 -6.89
N ARG A 147 -4.70 7.27 -6.36
CA ARG A 147 -4.49 8.50 -7.15
C ARG A 147 -3.34 8.32 -8.15
N SER A 148 -2.20 7.76 -7.72
CA SER A 148 -1.03 7.56 -8.59
C SER A 148 -1.30 6.55 -9.70
N THR A 149 -1.94 5.42 -9.38
CA THR A 149 -2.30 4.38 -10.37
C THR A 149 -3.31 4.89 -11.41
N ARG A 150 -4.30 5.70 -11.00
CA ARG A 150 -5.21 6.37 -11.95
C ARG A 150 -4.47 7.36 -12.84
N ALA A 151 -3.57 8.17 -12.28
CA ALA A 151 -2.78 9.13 -13.05
C ALA A 151 -1.88 8.41 -14.09
N ALA A 152 -1.22 7.33 -13.68
CA ALA A 152 -0.40 6.50 -14.57
C ALA A 152 -1.24 5.90 -15.72
N GLY A 153 -2.40 5.31 -15.40
CA GLY A 153 -3.31 4.73 -16.39
C GLY A 153 -3.90 5.76 -17.37
N LEU A 154 -4.17 6.99 -16.92
CA LEU A 154 -4.63 8.09 -17.78
C LEU A 154 -3.55 8.56 -18.75
N GLY A 155 -2.30 8.71 -18.30
CA GLY A 155 -1.24 9.12 -19.22
C GLY A 155 -0.75 8.00 -20.15
N ALA A 156 -0.86 6.72 -19.76
CA ALA A 156 -0.64 5.60 -20.68
C ALA A 156 -1.65 5.57 -21.83
N ARG A 157 -2.87 6.11 -21.63
CA ARG A 157 -3.91 6.27 -22.65
C ARG A 157 -3.75 7.51 -23.53
N ARG A 158 -2.90 8.47 -23.14
CA ARG A 158 -2.58 9.66 -23.94
C ARG A 158 -1.25 9.42 -24.66
N PRO A 159 -1.24 9.12 -25.97
CA PRO A 159 0.02 9.08 -26.72
C PRO A 159 0.57 10.51 -26.81
N GLY A 160 1.59 10.85 -26.00
CA GLY A 160 2.34 12.10 -26.14
C GLY A 160 2.70 12.86 -24.86
N VAL A 161 2.25 12.45 -23.66
CA VAL A 161 2.69 13.08 -22.40
C VAL A 161 3.75 12.21 -21.74
N GLN A 162 4.99 12.70 -21.73
CA GLN A 162 6.10 12.12 -20.99
C GLN A 162 5.74 12.17 -19.50
N HIS A 163 5.38 11.02 -18.92
CA HIS A 163 5.28 10.89 -17.47
C HIS A 163 6.64 11.20 -16.86
N ALA A 164 6.66 11.92 -15.73
CA ALA A 164 7.85 12.03 -14.89
C ALA A 164 8.43 10.63 -14.76
N ALA A 165 9.66 10.47 -15.24
CA ALA A 165 10.23 9.17 -15.55
C ALA A 165 10.00 8.16 -14.41
N PRO A 166 9.70 6.88 -14.70
CA PRO A 166 9.93 5.86 -13.70
C PRO A 166 11.35 6.05 -13.17
N TRP A 167 11.51 5.89 -11.85
CA TRP A 167 12.78 5.91 -11.13
C TRP A 167 13.98 5.73 -12.09
N PRO A 168 14.88 6.72 -12.22
CA PRO A 168 15.95 6.63 -13.20
C PRO A 168 16.74 5.35 -12.93
N PRO A 169 16.98 4.49 -13.93
CA PRO A 169 17.73 3.27 -13.71
C PRO A 169 19.15 3.66 -13.30
N VAL A 170 19.46 3.58 -12.00
CA VAL A 170 20.84 3.48 -11.55
C VAL A 170 21.28 2.04 -11.79
N ILE A 171 21.38 1.68 -13.06
CA ILE A 171 22.15 0.51 -13.48
C ILE A 171 23.60 0.97 -13.44
N ARG A 172 24.24 0.81 -12.27
CA ARG A 172 25.69 0.70 -12.26
C ARG A 172 26.02 -0.78 -12.33
N HIS A 173 26.40 -1.20 -13.53
CA HIS A 173 27.20 -2.41 -13.70
C HIS A 173 28.42 -2.28 -12.80
N CYS A 174 28.55 -3.21 -11.86
CA CYS A 174 29.82 -3.62 -11.28
C CYS A 174 30.02 -5.08 -11.67
#